data_AF-A0A7X6PEX0-F1
#
_entry.id   AF-A0A7X6PEX0-F1
#
_cell.length_a   1.000
_cell.length_b   1.000
_cell.length_c   1.000
_cell.angle_alpha   90.00
_cell.angle_beta   90.00
_cell.angle_gamma   90.00
#
_symmetry.space_group_name_H-M   'P 1'
#
loop_
_entity.id
_entity.type
_entity.pdbx_description
1 polymer ?
#
loop_
_entity_poly.entity_id
_entity_poly.type
_entity_poly.pdbx_seq_one_letter_code
_entity_poly.pdbx_strand_id
1 'polypeptide(L)'
;MQKLINLYHNFISRTKPKVFIRLILHPVFMKVAVRNVFQIPNKLFTNYEHLKSAMEWLCRSQKITGTGGSAASYSFEQDWAQPYPETTGYIISTFIKYASCFNDSSYLEKAKRMGDWEIDIQLPSGAVRGGSGLNNFPIVFNTGMVILGWTDLYKVTREEKYLNAAIKASDWLCSIIDADGKWSQHTYNGIPHAYHSRVAWSLFVMYEL
;
A
#
# COMPACT_ATOMS: atom_id res chain seq x y z
N MET A 1 -7.16 39.24 -5.28
CA MET A 1 -8.54 38.75 -5.55
C MET A 1 -8.63 37.99 -6.88
N GLN A 2 -8.24 38.58 -8.02
CA GLN A 2 -8.28 37.93 -9.36
C GLN A 2 -7.57 36.57 -9.45
N LYS A 3 -6.39 36.42 -8.83
CA LYS A 3 -5.64 35.14 -8.79
C LYS A 3 -6.39 34.03 -8.05
N LEU A 4 -7.04 34.33 -6.93
CA LEU A 4 -7.89 33.35 -6.23
C LEU A 4 -9.08 32.98 -7.11
N ILE A 5 -9.78 33.98 -7.68
CA ILE A 5 -10.95 33.76 -8.53
C ILE A 5 -10.61 32.85 -9.73
N ASN A 6 -9.48 33.07 -10.41
CA ASN A 6 -9.02 32.23 -11.52
C ASN A 6 -8.59 30.82 -11.09
N LEU A 7 -8.05 30.66 -9.87
CA LEU A 7 -7.70 29.34 -9.30
C LEU A 7 -8.96 28.52 -9.03
N TYR A 8 -9.97 29.14 -8.41
CA TYR A 8 -11.25 28.50 -8.11
C TYR A 8 -12.08 28.23 -9.38
N HIS A 9 -12.07 29.11 -10.37
CA HIS A 9 -12.77 28.89 -11.65
C HIS A 9 -12.19 27.68 -12.41
N ASN A 10 -10.86 27.57 -12.50
CA ASN A 10 -10.21 26.40 -13.10
C ASN A 10 -10.50 25.12 -12.32
N PHE A 11 -10.49 25.16 -10.98
CA PHE A 11 -10.80 24.02 -10.14
C PHE A 11 -12.24 23.52 -10.33
N ILE A 12 -13.22 24.43 -10.37
CA ILE A 12 -14.63 24.11 -10.60
C ILE A 12 -14.84 23.52 -12.01
N SER A 13 -14.19 24.08 -13.03
CA SER A 13 -14.32 23.61 -14.41
C SER A 13 -13.76 22.21 -14.67
N ARG A 14 -12.79 21.76 -13.84
CA ARG A 14 -12.10 20.46 -13.99
C ARG A 14 -12.60 19.38 -13.03
N THR A 15 -13.43 19.74 -12.05
CA THR A 15 -13.93 18.80 -11.03
C THR A 15 -15.35 18.39 -11.37
N LYS A 16 -15.63 17.08 -11.40
CA LYS A 16 -16.99 16.57 -11.63
C LYS A 16 -17.95 17.19 -10.60
N PRO A 17 -19.16 17.65 -10.98
CA PRO A 17 -20.08 18.33 -10.08
C PRO A 17 -20.37 17.57 -8.77
N LYS A 18 -20.51 16.24 -8.85
CA LYS A 18 -20.72 15.38 -7.68
C LYS A 18 -19.54 15.41 -6.69
N VAL A 19 -18.30 15.39 -7.21
CA VAL A 19 -17.08 15.44 -6.40
C VAL A 19 -16.93 16.81 -5.75
N PHE A 20 -17.24 17.87 -6.50
CA PHE A 20 -17.20 19.24 -6.00
C PHE A 20 -18.17 19.46 -4.82
N ILE A 21 -19.43 19.01 -4.97
CA ILE A 21 -20.42 19.07 -3.89
C ILE A 21 -19.91 18.30 -2.67
N ARG A 22 -19.42 17.07 -2.87
CA ARG A 22 -18.91 16.23 -1.79
C ARG A 22 -17.72 16.85 -1.06
N LEU A 23 -16.80 17.49 -1.79
CA LEU A 23 -15.66 18.21 -1.21
C LEU A 23 -16.12 19.37 -0.32
N ILE A 24 -16.99 20.25 -0.83
CA ILE A 24 -17.49 21.40 -0.06
C ILE A 24 -18.30 20.97 1.15
N LEU A 25 -19.04 19.86 1.06
CA LEU A 25 -19.77 19.33 2.20
C LEU A 25 -18.87 18.56 3.19
N HIS A 26 -17.62 18.25 2.84
CA HIS A 26 -16.73 17.51 3.74
C HIS A 26 -16.17 18.43 4.84
N PRO A 27 -16.43 18.16 6.14
CA PRO A 27 -16.06 19.08 7.23
C PRO A 27 -14.57 19.42 7.29
N VAL A 28 -13.71 18.43 6.99
CA VAL A 28 -12.25 18.64 6.98
C VAL A 28 -11.82 19.55 5.82
N PHE A 29 -12.44 19.40 4.64
CA PHE A 29 -12.08 20.23 3.49
C PHE A 29 -12.44 21.68 3.76
N MET A 30 -13.65 21.96 4.27
CA MET A 30 -14.06 23.32 4.61
C MET A 30 -13.16 23.94 5.68
N LYS A 31 -12.80 23.17 6.71
CA LYS A 31 -11.84 23.63 7.72
C LYS A 31 -10.50 24.02 7.09
N VAL A 32 -9.96 23.21 6.19
CA VAL A 32 -8.68 23.51 5.51
C VAL A 32 -8.81 24.71 4.57
N ALA A 33 -9.88 24.77 3.78
CA ALA A 33 -10.13 25.86 2.83
C ALA A 33 -10.29 27.21 3.55
N VAL A 34 -11.13 27.27 4.60
CA VAL A 34 -11.32 28.48 5.41
C VAL A 34 -9.99 28.94 6.02
N ARG A 35 -9.23 28.03 6.64
CA ARG A 35 -7.92 28.38 7.21
C ARG A 35 -6.96 28.92 6.15
N ASN A 36 -6.95 28.33 4.95
CA ASN A 36 -6.10 28.79 3.86
C ASN A 36 -6.50 30.20 3.37
N VAL A 37 -7.80 30.46 3.19
CA VAL A 37 -8.34 31.78 2.78
C VAL A 37 -7.94 32.87 3.78
N PHE A 38 -8.03 32.58 5.07
CA PHE A 38 -7.68 33.52 6.14
C PHE A 38 -6.21 33.45 6.58
N GLN A 39 -5.36 32.68 5.89
CA GLN A 39 -3.95 32.47 6.21
C GLN A 39 -3.70 32.08 7.67
N ILE A 40 -4.62 31.33 8.27
CA ILE A 40 -4.51 30.88 9.66
C ILE A 40 -3.48 29.74 9.70
N PRO A 41 -2.35 29.90 10.42
CA PRO A 41 -1.29 28.91 10.43
C PRO A 41 -1.77 27.59 11.04
N ASN A 42 -1.33 26.45 10.51
CA ASN A 42 -1.63 25.16 11.11
C ASN A 42 -0.77 24.93 12.36
N LYS A 43 -1.36 24.30 13.38
CA LYS A 43 -0.58 23.81 14.52
C LYS A 43 0.37 22.74 14.00
N LEU A 44 1.67 22.92 14.24
CA LEU A 44 2.65 21.86 14.02
C LEU A 44 2.60 20.89 15.19
N PHE A 45 2.37 19.62 14.90
CA PHE A 45 2.37 18.55 15.90
C PHE A 45 3.74 17.89 15.97
N THR A 46 3.97 17.12 17.02
CA THR A 46 5.21 16.37 17.22
C THR A 46 5.32 15.21 16.21
N ASN A 47 6.54 14.71 16.01
CA ASN A 47 6.76 13.52 15.17
C ASN A 47 5.99 12.29 15.69
N TYR A 48 5.82 12.18 17.01
CA TYR A 48 5.02 11.12 17.62
C TYR A 48 3.54 11.22 17.21
N GLU A 49 2.95 12.41 17.30
CA GLU A 49 1.55 12.63 16.90
C GLU A 49 1.36 12.37 15.40
N HIS A 50 2.28 12.84 14.55
CA HIS A 50 2.22 12.57 13.11
C HIS A 50 2.32 11.06 12.80
N LEU A 51 3.25 10.35 13.44
CA LEU A 51 3.42 8.92 13.24
C LEU A 51 2.20 8.13 13.74
N LYS A 52 1.65 8.50 14.90
CA LYS A 52 0.44 7.89 15.44
C LYS A 52 -0.74 8.06 14.47
N SER A 53 -0.96 9.27 13.96
CA SER A 53 -2.03 9.52 12.98
C SER A 53 -1.81 8.78 11.66
N ALA A 54 -0.57 8.62 11.19
CA ALA A 54 -0.26 7.82 10.01
C ALA A 54 -0.60 6.33 10.25
N MET A 55 -0.26 5.78 11.40
CA MET A 55 -0.60 4.39 11.75
C MET A 55 -2.10 4.17 11.96
N GLU A 56 -2.80 5.13 12.55
CA GLU A 56 -4.27 5.11 12.66
C GLU A 56 -4.92 5.10 11.27
N TRP A 57 -4.37 5.86 10.32
CA TRP A 57 -4.82 5.87 8.93
C TRP A 57 -4.63 4.50 8.25
N LEU A 58 -3.46 3.87 8.41
CA LEU A 58 -3.21 2.53 7.86
C LEU A 58 -4.06 1.45 8.55
N CYS A 59 -4.30 1.57 9.86
CA CYS A 59 -5.24 0.68 10.55
C CYS A 59 -6.65 0.82 9.97
N ARG A 60 -7.06 2.04 9.63
CA ARG A 60 -8.35 2.30 8.99
C ARG A 60 -8.42 1.74 7.57
N SER A 61 -7.35 1.86 6.78
CA SER A 61 -7.28 1.32 5.42
C SER A 61 -7.39 -0.20 5.38
N GLN A 62 -6.86 -0.91 6.40
CA GLN A 62 -7.09 -2.34 6.57
C GLN A 62 -8.53 -2.64 7.04
N LYS A 63 -9.00 -1.91 8.05
CA LYS A 63 -10.32 -2.17 8.66
C LYS A 63 -11.46 -2.03 7.65
N ILE A 64 -11.41 -1.04 6.77
CA ILE A 64 -12.51 -0.71 5.86
C ILE A 64 -12.71 -1.76 4.76
N THR A 65 -11.66 -2.50 4.38
CA THR A 65 -11.79 -3.54 3.34
C THR A 65 -12.46 -4.80 3.87
N GLY A 66 -12.35 -5.07 5.18
CA GLY A 66 -12.91 -6.27 5.82
C GLY A 66 -12.25 -7.60 5.42
N THR A 67 -11.18 -7.58 4.62
CA THR A 67 -10.56 -8.79 4.05
C THR A 67 -9.24 -9.21 4.72
N GLY A 68 -8.58 -8.27 5.41
CA GLY A 68 -7.21 -8.44 5.92
C GLY A 68 -6.20 -7.58 5.16
N GLY A 69 -6.45 -7.30 3.87
CA GLY A 69 -5.66 -6.40 3.04
C GLY A 69 -5.95 -4.91 3.26
N SER A 70 -4.98 -4.05 2.98
CA SER A 70 -5.14 -2.59 3.01
C SER A 70 -5.76 -2.07 1.72
N ALA A 71 -6.68 -1.12 1.81
CA ALA A 71 -7.21 -0.38 0.66
C ALA A 71 -6.08 0.28 -0.15
N ALA A 72 -6.18 0.21 -1.48
CA ALA A 72 -5.17 0.72 -2.41
C ALA A 72 -4.98 2.25 -2.31
N SER A 73 -6.08 2.95 -2.08
CA SER A 73 -6.13 4.41 -2.08
C SER A 73 -7.39 4.90 -1.38
N TYR A 74 -7.38 6.18 -1.04
CA TYR A 74 -8.58 6.93 -0.69
C TYR A 74 -8.69 8.15 -1.61
N SER A 75 -9.90 8.42 -2.10
CA SER A 75 -10.20 9.67 -2.81
C SER A 75 -11.54 10.22 -2.36
N PHE A 76 -11.71 11.55 -2.46
CA PHE A 76 -13.02 12.16 -2.20
C PHE A 76 -14.08 11.75 -3.23
N GLU A 77 -13.70 11.27 -4.42
CA GLU A 77 -14.64 10.80 -5.43
C GLU A 77 -15.15 9.39 -5.12
N GLN A 78 -14.24 8.45 -4.83
CA GLN A 78 -14.52 7.00 -4.79
C GLN A 78 -14.42 6.41 -3.39
N ASP A 79 -14.16 7.23 -2.37
CA ASP A 79 -13.78 6.78 -1.02
C ASP A 79 -12.60 5.81 -1.05
N TRP A 80 -12.65 4.81 -0.18
CA TRP A 80 -11.67 3.75 -0.05
C TRP A 80 -11.80 2.79 -1.23
N ALA A 81 -10.68 2.58 -1.91
CA ALA A 81 -10.58 1.57 -2.96
C ALA A 81 -10.59 0.15 -2.39
N GLN A 82 -10.71 -0.82 -3.28
CA GLN A 82 -10.57 -2.24 -2.95
C GLN A 82 -9.17 -2.54 -2.37
N PRO A 83 -9.02 -3.64 -1.59
CA PRO A 83 -7.72 -4.02 -1.04
C PRO A 83 -6.72 -4.26 -2.17
N TYR A 84 -5.45 -3.92 -1.96
CA TYR A 84 -4.40 -4.11 -2.98
C TYR A 84 -3.19 -4.88 -2.43
N PRO A 85 -2.86 -6.07 -2.99
CA PRO A 85 -1.81 -6.92 -2.45
C PRO A 85 -0.45 -6.21 -2.37
N GLU A 86 0.01 -5.56 -3.43
CA GLU A 86 1.30 -4.84 -3.43
C GLU A 86 1.44 -3.89 -2.22
N THR A 87 0.44 -3.02 -2.03
CA THR A 87 0.46 -2.04 -0.93
C THR A 87 0.38 -2.71 0.43
N THR A 88 -0.37 -3.81 0.52
CA THR A 88 -0.51 -4.57 1.77
C THR A 88 0.83 -5.17 2.18
N GLY A 89 1.55 -5.76 1.23
CA GLY A 89 2.80 -6.47 1.47
C GLY A 89 3.87 -5.61 2.11
N TYR A 90 4.14 -4.42 1.57
CA TYR A 90 5.15 -3.54 2.18
C TYR A 90 4.64 -2.74 3.40
N ILE A 91 3.32 -2.69 3.65
CA ILE A 91 2.76 -2.11 4.89
C ILE A 91 3.04 -3.05 6.08
N ILE A 92 3.10 -4.36 5.87
CA ILE A 92 3.41 -5.37 6.92
C ILE A 92 4.67 -5.00 7.70
N SER A 93 5.78 -4.70 7.00
CA SER A 93 7.05 -4.31 7.61
C SER A 93 6.90 -3.07 8.51
N THR A 94 6.06 -2.12 8.09
CA THR A 94 5.78 -0.90 8.87
C THR A 94 5.06 -1.24 10.18
N PHE A 95 4.07 -2.14 10.13
CA PHE A 95 3.32 -2.57 11.32
C PHE A 95 4.19 -3.36 12.28
N ILE A 96 5.02 -4.28 11.77
CA ILE A 96 5.98 -5.04 12.60
C ILE A 96 6.94 -4.09 13.30
N LYS A 97 7.51 -3.12 12.57
CA LYS A 97 8.45 -2.15 13.15
C LYS A 97 7.76 -1.28 14.21
N TYR A 98 6.55 -0.79 13.93
CA TYR A 98 5.78 0.01 14.87
C TYR A 98 5.43 -0.78 16.15
N ALA A 99 5.00 -2.04 16.01
CA ALA A 99 4.72 -2.93 17.13
C ALA A 99 5.92 -3.04 18.08
N SER A 100 7.12 -3.23 17.51
CA SER A 100 8.38 -3.30 18.28
C SER A 100 8.75 -1.96 18.93
N CYS A 101 8.67 -0.85 18.19
CA CYS A 101 9.04 0.47 18.71
C CYS A 101 8.15 0.96 19.87
N PHE A 102 6.88 0.59 19.87
CA PHE A 102 5.90 1.03 20.87
C PHE A 102 5.43 -0.07 21.82
N ASN A 103 6.01 -1.28 21.69
CA ASN A 103 5.63 -2.46 22.48
C ASN A 103 4.12 -2.75 22.45
N ASP A 104 3.50 -2.62 21.28
CA ASP A 104 2.07 -2.85 21.06
C ASP A 104 1.87 -4.00 20.07
N SER A 105 1.66 -5.21 20.62
CA SER A 105 1.48 -6.44 19.85
C SER A 105 0.23 -6.43 18.96
N SER A 106 -0.72 -5.52 19.18
CA SER A 106 -1.92 -5.42 18.35
C SER A 106 -1.58 -5.04 16.90
N TYR A 107 -0.44 -4.39 16.66
CA TYR A 107 0.05 -4.08 15.31
C TYR A 107 0.67 -5.30 14.64
N LEU A 108 1.34 -6.19 15.39
CA LEU A 108 1.81 -7.47 14.86
C LEU A 108 0.63 -8.36 14.44
N GLU A 109 -0.45 -8.42 15.23
CA GLU A 109 -1.65 -9.17 14.83
C GLU A 109 -2.35 -8.57 13.60
N LYS A 110 -2.28 -7.25 13.40
CA LYS A 110 -2.74 -6.61 12.15
C LYS A 110 -1.87 -7.01 10.97
N ALA A 111 -0.55 -7.06 11.14
CA ALA A 111 0.41 -7.50 10.13
C ALA A 111 0.23 -8.98 9.75
N LYS A 112 0.02 -9.86 10.73
CA LYS A 112 -0.27 -11.29 10.48
C LYS A 112 -1.53 -11.46 9.63
N ARG A 113 -2.60 -10.74 9.95
CA ARG A 113 -3.83 -10.76 9.12
C ARG A 113 -3.63 -10.27 7.69
N MET A 114 -2.70 -9.34 7.47
CA MET A 114 -2.31 -8.93 6.11
C MET A 114 -1.59 -10.07 5.40
N GLY A 115 -0.58 -10.65 6.03
CA GLY A 115 0.19 -11.75 5.45
C GLY A 115 -0.66 -13.00 5.17
N ASP A 116 -1.55 -13.37 6.09
CA ASP A 116 -2.49 -14.48 5.94
C ASP A 116 -3.42 -14.26 4.74
N TRP A 117 -4.01 -13.06 4.64
CA TRP A 117 -4.84 -12.71 3.49
C TRP A 117 -4.06 -12.76 2.16
N GLU A 118 -2.80 -12.32 2.14
CA GLU A 118 -1.96 -12.38 0.95
C GLU A 118 -1.67 -13.83 0.54
N ILE A 119 -1.48 -14.74 1.51
CA ILE A 119 -1.31 -16.18 1.24
C ILE A 119 -2.59 -16.75 0.63
N ASP A 120 -3.75 -16.44 1.21
CA ASP A 120 -5.04 -16.94 0.74
C ASP A 120 -5.34 -16.56 -0.72
N ILE A 121 -4.84 -15.40 -1.15
CA ILE A 121 -5.02 -14.90 -2.51
C ILE A 121 -3.82 -15.15 -3.42
N GLN A 122 -2.76 -15.80 -2.96
CA GLN A 122 -1.61 -16.13 -3.81
C GLN A 122 -2.08 -16.94 -5.03
N LEU A 123 -1.54 -16.65 -6.21
CA LEU A 123 -1.90 -17.40 -7.41
C LEU A 123 -1.34 -18.82 -7.35
N PRO A 124 -1.96 -19.81 -8.02
CA PRO A 124 -1.44 -21.17 -8.06
C PRO A 124 0.01 -21.27 -8.58
N SER A 125 0.44 -20.31 -9.42
CA SER A 125 1.82 -20.19 -9.89
C SER A 125 2.82 -19.74 -8.83
N GLY A 126 2.37 -19.34 -7.64
CA GLY A 126 3.18 -18.70 -6.59
C GLY A 126 3.22 -17.17 -6.69
N ALA A 127 2.84 -16.59 -7.82
CA ALA A 127 2.88 -15.14 -8.03
C ALA A 127 1.81 -14.39 -7.22
N VAL A 128 2.00 -13.08 -7.08
CA VAL A 128 1.03 -12.18 -6.44
C VAL A 128 0.23 -11.40 -7.47
N ARG A 129 -1.05 -11.22 -7.16
CA ARG A 129 -2.05 -10.56 -8.02
C ARG A 129 -1.74 -9.08 -8.25
N GLY A 130 -1.99 -8.62 -9.47
CA GLY A 130 -1.89 -7.24 -9.90
C GLY A 130 -3.15 -6.41 -9.68
N GLY A 131 -2.99 -5.08 -9.58
CA GLY A 131 -4.10 -4.11 -9.49
C GLY A 131 -4.93 -4.17 -8.21
N SER A 132 -5.69 -3.11 -7.93
CA SER A 132 -6.62 -3.06 -6.79
C SER A 132 -7.72 -4.13 -6.95
N GLY A 133 -8.04 -4.81 -5.85
CA GLY A 133 -8.95 -5.96 -5.81
C GLY A 133 -8.24 -7.31 -5.98
N LEU A 134 -9.03 -8.35 -6.25
CA LEU A 134 -8.56 -9.74 -6.41
C LEU A 134 -8.53 -10.15 -7.88
N ASN A 135 -7.62 -9.57 -8.65
CA ASN A 135 -7.51 -9.87 -10.08
C ASN A 135 -6.75 -11.19 -10.34
N ASN A 136 -6.98 -11.83 -11.48
CA ASN A 136 -6.41 -13.15 -11.81
C ASN A 136 -5.08 -13.11 -12.58
N PHE A 137 -4.41 -11.96 -12.64
CA PHE A 137 -3.14 -11.81 -13.34
C PHE A 137 -2.00 -11.45 -12.35
N PRO A 138 -0.78 -11.98 -12.57
CA PRO A 138 0.36 -11.66 -11.74
C PRO A 138 1.01 -10.34 -12.13
N ILE A 139 1.70 -9.70 -11.19
CA ILE A 139 2.60 -8.56 -11.46
C ILE A 139 3.93 -8.75 -10.71
N VAL A 140 5.04 -8.61 -11.44
CA VAL A 140 6.42 -8.77 -10.93
C VAL A 140 6.68 -7.93 -9.68
N PHE A 141 6.35 -6.64 -9.75
CA PHE A 141 6.60 -5.73 -8.63
C PHE A 141 5.83 -6.13 -7.38
N ASN A 142 4.54 -6.46 -7.53
CA ASN A 142 3.67 -6.91 -6.44
C ASN A 142 4.25 -8.14 -5.75
N THR A 143 4.67 -9.13 -6.53
CA THR A 143 5.28 -10.35 -6.00
C THR A 143 6.52 -10.02 -5.16
N GLY A 144 7.40 -9.15 -5.65
CA GLY A 144 8.58 -8.74 -4.88
C GLY A 144 8.25 -8.01 -3.57
N MET A 145 7.24 -7.14 -3.57
CA MET A 145 6.86 -6.38 -2.38
C MET A 145 6.25 -7.27 -1.30
N VAL A 146 5.43 -8.23 -1.69
CA VAL A 146 4.78 -9.17 -0.77
C VAL A 146 5.77 -10.19 -0.20
N ILE A 147 6.76 -10.64 -1.00
CA ILE A 147 7.87 -11.45 -0.48
C ILE A 147 8.52 -10.76 0.73
N LEU A 148 8.78 -9.46 0.66
CA LEU A 148 9.37 -8.72 1.79
C LEU A 148 8.48 -8.77 3.03
N GLY A 149 7.17 -8.55 2.87
CA GLY A 149 6.21 -8.64 3.98
C GLY A 149 6.20 -10.03 4.63
N TRP A 150 6.14 -11.10 3.83
CA TRP A 150 6.21 -12.47 4.34
C TRP A 150 7.56 -12.80 4.99
N THR A 151 8.68 -12.33 4.44
CA THR A 151 10.00 -12.55 5.06
C THR A 151 10.09 -11.90 6.43
N ASP A 152 9.57 -10.67 6.58
CA ASP A 152 9.59 -9.96 7.86
C ASP A 152 8.66 -10.64 8.87
N LEU A 153 7.49 -11.13 8.44
CA LEU A 153 6.62 -11.95 9.28
C LEU A 153 7.31 -13.23 9.73
N TYR A 154 7.94 -13.98 8.81
CA TYR A 154 8.66 -15.20 9.16
C TYR A 154 9.77 -14.93 10.18
N LYS A 155 10.56 -13.86 10.02
CA LYS A 155 11.65 -13.51 10.94
C LYS A 155 11.15 -13.30 12.38
N VAL A 156 9.96 -12.71 12.56
CA VAL A 156 9.42 -12.39 13.89
C VAL A 156 8.50 -13.45 14.46
N THR A 157 7.79 -14.23 13.64
CA THR A 157 6.83 -15.25 14.11
C THR A 157 7.36 -16.68 14.01
N ARG A 158 8.30 -16.95 13.09
CA ARG A 158 8.76 -18.29 12.69
C ARG A 158 7.64 -19.21 12.19
N GLU A 159 6.53 -18.65 11.74
CA GLU A 159 5.45 -19.42 11.13
C GLU A 159 5.82 -19.79 9.68
N GLU A 160 6.06 -21.08 9.43
CA GLU A 160 6.50 -21.64 8.14
C GLU A 160 5.59 -21.31 6.95
N LYS A 161 4.31 -20.99 7.18
CA LYS A 161 3.39 -20.59 6.09
C LYS A 161 3.88 -19.35 5.34
N TYR A 162 4.50 -18.39 6.04
CA TYR A 162 5.03 -17.18 5.41
C TYR A 162 6.27 -17.49 4.57
N LEU A 163 7.17 -18.33 5.10
CA LEU A 163 8.36 -18.78 4.35
C LEU A 163 7.95 -19.54 3.09
N ASN A 164 7.04 -20.50 3.22
CA ASN A 164 6.57 -21.31 2.10
C ASN A 164 5.90 -20.46 1.00
N ALA A 165 5.10 -19.45 1.37
CA ALA A 165 4.49 -18.54 0.41
C ALA A 165 5.56 -17.70 -0.32
N ALA A 166 6.54 -17.19 0.41
CA ALA A 166 7.64 -16.41 -0.15
C ALA A 166 8.56 -17.22 -1.07
N ILE A 167 8.80 -18.50 -0.77
CA ILE A 167 9.54 -19.42 -1.65
C ILE A 167 8.81 -19.56 -2.99
N LYS A 168 7.52 -19.89 -2.98
CA LYS A 168 6.72 -20.04 -4.23
C LYS A 168 6.74 -18.77 -5.07
N ALA A 169 6.63 -17.61 -4.43
CA ALA A 169 6.70 -16.32 -5.10
C ALA A 169 8.10 -16.03 -5.69
N SER A 170 9.15 -16.43 -4.98
CA SER A 170 10.54 -16.28 -5.43
C SER A 170 10.85 -17.22 -6.60
N ASP A 171 10.42 -18.48 -6.52
CA ASP A 171 10.55 -19.46 -7.60
C ASP A 171 9.88 -18.95 -8.88
N TRP A 172 8.68 -18.37 -8.75
CA TRP A 172 8.00 -17.74 -9.88
C TRP A 172 8.83 -16.60 -10.48
N LEU A 173 9.32 -15.65 -9.66
CA LEU A 173 10.16 -14.55 -10.15
C LEU A 173 11.41 -15.03 -10.88
N CYS A 174 12.08 -16.06 -10.34
CA CYS A 174 13.25 -16.68 -10.96
C CYS A 174 12.91 -17.40 -12.28
N SER A 175 11.72 -18.02 -12.37
CA SER A 175 11.30 -18.73 -13.59
C SER A 175 11.01 -17.83 -14.79
N ILE A 176 10.76 -16.54 -14.56
CA ILE A 176 10.37 -15.56 -15.60
C ILE A 176 11.39 -14.43 -15.78
N ILE A 177 12.56 -14.53 -15.15
CA ILE A 177 13.63 -13.56 -15.33
C ILE A 177 14.24 -13.72 -16.72
N ASP A 178 14.51 -12.60 -17.39
CA ASP A 178 15.15 -12.60 -18.70
C ASP A 178 16.65 -12.94 -18.56
N ALA A 179 17.30 -13.33 -19.66
CA ALA A 179 18.72 -13.71 -19.67
C ALA A 179 19.67 -12.58 -19.21
N ASP A 180 19.26 -11.32 -19.35
CA ASP A 180 20.01 -10.15 -18.89
C ASP A 180 19.60 -9.67 -17.48
N GLY A 181 18.82 -10.49 -16.75
CA GLY A 181 18.49 -10.27 -15.34
C GLY A 181 17.35 -9.28 -15.09
N LYS A 182 16.71 -8.74 -16.14
CA LYS A 182 15.50 -7.93 -15.99
C LYS A 182 14.24 -8.79 -16.04
N TRP A 183 13.11 -8.17 -15.73
CA TRP A 183 11.79 -8.74 -16.01
C TRP A 183 11.08 -7.91 -17.07
N SER A 184 10.71 -8.55 -18.18
CA SER A 184 9.89 -7.95 -19.23
C SER A 184 8.44 -8.43 -19.22
N GLN A 185 8.19 -9.65 -18.73
CA GLN A 185 6.86 -10.24 -18.64
C GLN A 185 6.16 -9.84 -17.33
N HIS A 186 4.83 -9.79 -17.34
CA HIS A 186 4.01 -9.48 -16.16
C HIS A 186 4.40 -8.16 -15.47
N THR A 187 4.76 -7.17 -16.28
CA THR A 187 5.16 -5.84 -15.85
C THR A 187 4.02 -4.85 -16.03
N TYR A 188 3.99 -3.82 -15.19
CA TYR A 188 3.01 -2.74 -15.36
C TYR A 188 3.21 -2.07 -16.73
N ASN A 189 2.13 -1.97 -17.51
CA ASN A 189 2.14 -1.48 -18.90
C ASN A 189 3.08 -2.21 -19.87
N GLY A 190 3.53 -3.42 -19.55
CA GLY A 190 4.34 -4.25 -20.46
C GLY A 190 5.75 -3.72 -20.72
N ILE A 191 6.27 -2.83 -19.87
CA ILE A 191 7.63 -2.30 -19.98
C ILE A 191 8.46 -2.70 -18.75
N PRO A 192 9.74 -3.07 -18.91
CA PRO A 192 10.65 -3.22 -17.77
C PRO A 192 10.83 -1.90 -17.03
N HIS A 193 10.92 -1.96 -15.70
CA HIS A 193 11.05 -0.77 -14.85
C HIS A 193 12.32 -0.80 -14.03
N ALA A 194 12.97 0.35 -13.86
CA ALA A 194 14.17 0.49 -13.01
C ALA A 194 13.90 0.11 -11.54
N TYR A 195 12.67 0.31 -11.07
CA TYR A 195 12.27 -0.07 -9.72
C TYR A 195 12.21 -1.60 -9.51
N HIS A 196 12.32 -2.43 -10.56
CA HIS A 196 12.48 -3.88 -10.40
C HIS A 196 13.81 -4.27 -9.73
N SER A 197 14.76 -3.33 -9.59
CA SER A 197 15.87 -3.48 -8.64
C SER A 197 15.40 -3.78 -7.21
N ARG A 198 14.24 -3.27 -6.81
CA ARG A 198 13.59 -3.59 -5.52
C ARG A 198 13.05 -5.02 -5.47
N VAL A 199 12.68 -5.59 -6.61
CA VAL A 199 12.27 -7.01 -6.73
C VAL A 199 13.49 -7.91 -6.64
N ALA A 200 14.61 -7.55 -7.27
CA ALA A 200 15.87 -8.25 -7.05
C ALA A 200 16.28 -8.24 -5.56
N TRP A 201 16.07 -7.12 -4.86
CA TRP A 201 16.28 -7.05 -3.41
C TRP A 201 15.42 -8.03 -2.62
N SER A 202 14.15 -8.26 -2.97
CA SER A 202 13.32 -9.22 -2.25
C SER A 202 13.83 -10.66 -2.38
N LEU A 203 14.38 -11.01 -3.55
CA LEU A 203 15.04 -12.31 -3.76
C LEU A 203 16.32 -12.42 -2.93
N PHE A 204 17.10 -11.34 -2.83
CA PHE A 204 18.27 -11.31 -1.96
C PHE A 204 17.90 -11.50 -0.48
N VAL A 205 16.87 -10.82 0.01
CA VAL A 205 16.36 -11.00 1.38
C VAL A 205 15.91 -12.43 1.65
N MET A 206 15.27 -13.08 0.66
CA MET A 206 14.89 -14.48 0.75
C MET A 206 16.09 -15.42 0.78
N TYR A 207 17.15 -15.12 0.03
CA TYR A 207 18.38 -15.90 0.03
C TYR A 207 19.12 -15.87 1.38
N GLU A 208 18.97 -14.79 2.15
CA GLU A 208 19.57 -14.64 3.49
C GLU A 208 18.83 -15.38 4.61
N LEU A 209 17.63 -15.92 4.35
CA LEU A 209 16.83 -16.68 5.32
C LEU A 209 17.29 -18.14 5.43
#